data_AF-A0A930RHI4-F1
#
_entry.id   AF-A0A930RHI4-F1
#
_cell.length_a   1.000
_cell.length_b   1.000
_cell.length_c   1.000
_cell.angle_alpha   90.00
_cell.angle_beta   90.00
_cell.angle_gamma   90.00
#
_symmetry.space_group_name_H-M   'P 1'
#
loop_
_entity.id
_entity.type
_entity.pdbx_description
1 polymer ?
#
loop_
_entity_poly.entity_id
_entity_poly.type
_entity_poly.pdbx_seq_one_letter_code
_entity_poly.pdbx_strand_id
1 'polypeptide(L)' 'MVDIVRKEELTQILDSIVAVMEGAKEELIELDGAMGDGDLGLTMVKGFTAVAEEIRALDETDMG' A
#
# COMPACT_ATOMS: atom_id res chain seq x y z
N MET A 1 -13.25 4.22 25.27
CA MET A 1 -11.82 4.44 25.01
C MET A 1 -11.70 4.53 23.50
N VAL A 2 -11.16 5.62 22.95
CA VAL A 2 -10.95 5.75 21.50
C VAL A 2 -9.58 5.19 21.20
N ASP A 3 -9.50 4.21 20.30
CA ASP A 3 -8.22 3.70 19.82
C ASP A 3 -7.60 4.75 18.89
N ILE A 4 -6.34 5.08 19.14
CA ILE A 4 -5.58 6.09 18.38
C ILE A 4 -4.52 5.32 17.59
N VAL A 5 -4.47 5.55 16.28
CA VAL A 5 -3.38 5.09 15.42
C VAL A 5 -2.36 6.20 15.30
N ARG A 6 -1.11 5.91 15.66
CA ARG A 6 0.02 6.83 15.52
C ARG A 6 0.64 6.71 14.14
N LYS A 7 1.36 7.75 13.72
CA LYS A 7 2.07 7.78 12.44
C LYS A 7 3.02 6.58 12.26
N GLU A 8 3.74 6.19 13.32
CA GLU A 8 4.65 5.05 13.26
C GLU A 8 3.89 3.75 13.00
N GLU A 9 2.72 3.58 13.62
CA GLU A 9 1.85 2.42 13.41
C GLU A 9 1.27 2.42 12.00
N LEU A 10 0.83 3.58 11.51
CA LEU A 10 0.36 3.74 10.13
C LEU A 10 1.46 3.40 9.11
N THR A 11 2.69 3.87 9.35
CA THR A 11 3.84 3.58 8.49
C THR A 11 4.08 2.07 8.41
N GLN A 12 4.06 1.38 9.55
CA GLN A 12 4.22 -0.08 9.60
C GLN A 12 3.08 -0.83 8.89
N ILE A 13 1.85 -0.33 9.01
CA ILE A 13 0.69 -0.89 8.31
C ILE A 13 0.88 -0.74 6.79
N LEU A 14 1.27 0.45 6.32
CA LEU A 14 1.49 0.71 4.90
C LEU A 14 2.65 -0.13 4.33
N ASP A 15 3.75 -0.25 5.06
CA ASP A 15 4.87 -1.12 4.67
C ASP A 15 4.45 -2.60 4.58
N SER A 16 3.61 -3.04 5.49
CA SER A 16 3.05 -4.41 5.45
C SER A 16 2.15 -4.60 4.22
N ILE A 17 1.36 -3.59 3.86
CA ILE A 17 0.52 -3.65 2.65
C ILE A 17 1.41 -3.70 1.40
N VAL A 18 2.45 -2.87 1.31
CA VAL A 18 3.40 -2.91 0.18
C VAL A 18 4.01 -4.31 0.04
N ALA A 19 4.46 -4.92 1.13
CA ALA A 19 5.02 -6.27 1.10
C ALA A 19 4.01 -7.32 0.61
N VAL A 20 2.74 -7.22 1.02
CA VAL A 20 1.66 -8.10 0.54
C VAL A 20 1.38 -7.88 -0.95
N MET A 21 1.30 -6.62 -1.40
CA MET A 21 1.04 -6.30 -2.81
C MET A 21 2.17 -6.75 -3.73
N GLU A 22 3.42 -6.61 -3.31
CA GLU A 22 4.58 -7.14 -4.06
C GLU A 22 4.55 -8.67 -4.12
N GLY A 23 4.25 -9.33 -3.00
CA GLY A 23 4.14 -10.79 -2.96
C GLY A 23 2.99 -11.35 -3.80
N ALA A 24 1.87 -10.63 -3.89
CA ALA A 24 0.68 -11.03 -4.65
C ALA A 24 0.67 -10.47 -6.09
N LYS A 25 1.69 -9.71 -6.50
CA LYS A 25 1.70 -8.94 -7.74
C LYS A 25 1.35 -9.75 -8.99
N GLU A 26 2.05 -10.87 -9.18
CA GLU A 26 1.85 -11.72 -10.37
C GLU A 26 0.48 -12.42 -10.34
N GLU A 27 0.01 -12.84 -9.17
CA GLU A 27 -1.33 -13.43 -9.01
C GLU A 27 -2.42 -12.41 -9.35
N LEU A 28 -2.27 -11.16 -8.91
CA LEU A 28 -3.20 -10.08 -9.23
C LEU A 28 -3.20 -9.74 -10.73
N ILE A 29 -2.04 -9.76 -11.39
CA ILE A 29 -1.93 -9.60 -12.85
C ILE A 29 -2.63 -10.74 -13.59
N GLU A 30 -2.43 -11.99 -13.14
CA GLU A 30 -3.05 -13.16 -13.78
C GLU A 30 -4.58 -13.13 -13.64
N LEU A 31 -5.08 -12.89 -12.42
CA LEU A 31 -6.50 -12.81 -12.13
C LEU A 31 -7.19 -11.67 -12.90
N ASP A 32 -6.57 -10.50 -12.92
CA ASP A 32 -7.10 -9.35 -13.64
C ASP A 32 -6.99 -9.54 -15.16
N GLY A 33 -5.88 -10.09 -15.67
CA GLY A 33 -5.71 -10.38 -17.08
C GLY A 33 -6.72 -11.39 -17.65
N ALA A 34 -7.33 -12.24 -16.80
CA ALA A 34 -8.37 -13.16 -17.23
C ALA A 34 -9.70 -12.47 -17.60
N MET A 35 -9.98 -11.27 -17.08
CA MET A 35 -11.26 -10.57 -17.27
C MET A 35 -11.15 -9.03 -17.39
N GLY A 36 -9.92 -8.50 -17.43
CA GLY A 36 -9.57 -7.07 -17.36
C GLY A 36 -8.36 -6.75 -18.26
N ASP A 37 -7.56 -5.74 -17.90
CA ASP A 37 -6.39 -5.31 -18.67
C ASP A 37 -5.05 -5.84 -18.12
N GLY A 38 -5.08 -6.50 -16.95
CA GLY A 38 -3.93 -7.15 -16.36
C GLY A 38 -2.98 -6.18 -15.66
N ASP A 39 -3.42 -4.96 -15.37
CA ASP A 39 -2.58 -3.95 -14.73
C ASP A 39 -2.68 -3.95 -13.20
N LEU A 40 -3.66 -4.66 -12.62
CA LEU A 40 -4.00 -4.55 -11.20
C LEU A 40 -2.80 -4.73 -10.27
N GLY A 41 -1.99 -5.78 -10.45
CA GLY A 41 -0.81 -6.00 -9.60
C GLY A 41 0.23 -4.89 -9.71
N LEU A 42 0.42 -4.29 -10.89
CA LEU A 42 1.29 -3.13 -11.09
C LEU A 42 0.72 -1.89 -10.42
N THR A 43 -0.58 -1.65 -10.60
CA THR A 43 -1.31 -0.51 -10.05
C THR A 43 -1.27 -0.52 -8.51
N MET A 44 -1.49 -1.68 -7.89
CA MET A 44 -1.50 -1.82 -6.43
C MET A 44 -0.12 -1.63 -5.82
N VAL A 45 0.92 -2.26 -6.39
CA VAL A 45 2.30 -2.06 -5.95
C VAL A 45 2.70 -0.60 -6.04
N LYS A 46 2.45 0.05 -7.19
CA LYS A 46 2.80 1.45 -7.40
C LYS A 46 2.06 2.37 -6.43
N GLY A 47 0.75 2.17 -6.27
CA GLY A 47 -0.10 3.01 -5.43
C GLY A 47 0.29 2.93 -3.95
N PHE A 48 0.42 1.72 -3.40
CA PHE A 48 0.77 1.56 -2.00
C PHE A 48 2.21 1.96 -1.70
N THR A 49 3.14 1.75 -2.64
CA THR A 49 4.52 2.24 -2.49
C THR A 49 4.54 3.76 -2.40
N ALA A 50 3.82 4.46 -3.29
CA ALA A 50 3.74 5.91 -3.26
C ALA A 50 3.17 6.42 -1.92
N VAL A 51 2.06 5.84 -1.43
CA VAL A 51 1.47 6.24 -0.14
C VAL A 51 2.42 5.99 1.04
N ALA A 52 3.12 4.84 1.05
CA ALA A 52 4.10 4.54 2.09
C ALA A 52 5.30 5.50 2.07
N GLU A 53 5.75 5.91 0.89
CA GLU A 53 6.80 6.92 0.72
C GLU A 53 6.37 8.30 1.21
N GLU A 54 5.15 8.74 0.87
CA GLU A 54 4.61 10.03 1.32
C GLU A 54 4.50 10.09 2.85
N ILE A 55 3.91 9.08 3.50
CA ILE A 55 3.78 9.07 4.97
C ILE A 55 5.14 9.12 5.68
N ARG A 56 6.18 8.52 5.12
CA ARG A 56 7.55 8.62 5.65
C ARG A 56 8.15 10.02 5.47
N ALA A 57 7.76 10.73 4.42
CA ALA A 57 8.31 12.04 4.07
C ALA A 57 7.61 13.21 4.78
N LEU A 58 6.38 13.03 5.28
CA LEU A 58 5.69 14.05 6.06
C LEU A 58 6.48 14.38 7.33
N ASP A 59 6.59 15.65 7.69
CA ASP A 59 7.14 16.10 8.99
C ASP A 59 6.05 16.19 10.07
N GLU A 60 4.78 16.13 9.65
CA GLU A 60 3.61 16.22 10.52
C GLU A 60 3.48 15.00 11.43
N THR A 61 2.89 15.22 12.61
CA THR A 61 2.66 14.18 13.62
C THR A 61 1.26 13.56 13.52
N ASP A 62 0.39 14.13 12.70
CA ASP A 62 -0.89 13.54 12.29
C ASP A 62 -0.73 12.88 10.90
N MET A 63 -1.84 12.47 10.28
CA MET A 63 -1.82 11.69 9.04
C MET A 63 -1.73 12.55 7.77
N GLY A 64 -1.41 13.84 7.91
CA GLY A 64 -1.53 14.87 6.87
C GLY A 64 -2.79 15.71 6.99
#